data_AF-A0A956THB5-F1
#
_entry.id   AF-A0A956THB5-F1
#
_cell.length_a   1.000
_cell.length_b   1.000
_cell.length_c   1.000
_cell.angle_alpha   90.00
_cell.angle_beta   90.00
_cell.angle_gamma   90.00
#
_symmetry.space_group_name_H-M   'P 1'
#
loop_
_entity.id
_entity.type
_entity.pdbx_description
1 polymer ?
#
loop_
_entity_poly.entity_id
_entity_poly.type
_entity_poly.pdbx_seq_one_letter_code
_entity_poly.pdbx_strand_id
1 'polypeptide(L)'
;MHIEPAHEKGFFDSILGRQVEPNGLVGWLTTVDHKRIGILYGVTALIWFIVGGLEALAIRVQLHRPEMRDFITPEVYNQLFTMHGTTMIFLVVMPLAVAFFNFIVPLQIGAR
;
A
#
# COMPACT_ATOMS: atom_id res chain seq x y z
N MET A 1 12.24 50.02 18.27
CA MET A 1 11.85 49.78 16.86
C MET A 1 13.05 49.15 16.17
N HIS A 2 13.17 47.82 16.28
CA HIS A 2 14.31 47.08 15.74
C HIS A 2 13.91 46.62 14.33
N ILE A 3 14.56 47.20 13.31
CA ILE A 3 14.30 46.90 11.91
C ILE A 3 15.03 45.60 11.58
N GLU A 4 14.30 44.49 11.44
CA GLU A 4 14.86 43.26 10.84
C GLU A 4 15.05 43.47 9.32
N PRO A 5 16.24 43.18 8.75
CA PRO A 5 16.49 43.39 7.33
C PRO A 5 15.83 42.30 6.47
N ALA A 6 14.96 42.72 5.55
CA ALA A 6 14.24 41.85 4.60
C ALA A 6 15.14 41.04 3.64
N HIS A 7 16.45 41.27 3.64
CA HIS A 7 17.45 40.62 2.79
C HIS A 7 17.72 39.15 3.18
N GLU A 8 17.55 38.78 4.45
CA GLU A 8 17.81 37.40 4.91
C GLU A 8 16.72 36.41 4.47
N LYS A 9 15.46 36.84 4.41
CA LYS A 9 14.32 35.95 4.16
C LYS A 9 14.40 35.26 2.79
N GLY A 10 14.83 35.97 1.75
CA GLY A 10 14.98 35.40 0.41
C GLY A 10 16.13 34.41 0.27
N PHE A 11 17.20 34.59 1.05
CA PHE A 11 18.32 33.65 1.07
C PHE A 11 17.92 32.34 1.77
N PHE A 12 17.30 32.42 2.95
CA PHE A 12 16.84 31.23 3.66
C PHE A 12 15.76 30.46 2.91
N ASP A 13 14.81 31.13 2.24
CA ASP A 13 13.79 30.44 1.42
C ASP A 13 14.39 29.69 0.21
N SER A 14 15.53 30.17 -0.31
CA SER A 14 16.26 29.49 -1.40
C SER A 14 17.09 28.28 -0.91
N ILE A 15 17.59 28.33 0.33
CA ILE A 15 18.33 27.23 0.97
C ILE A 15 17.37 26.18 1.57
N LEU A 16 16.21 26.60 2.08
CA LEU A 16 15.14 25.74 2.60
C LEU A 16 14.27 25.16 1.48
N GLY A 17 14.87 24.87 0.33
CA GLY A 17 14.23 24.49 -0.93
C GLY A 17 12.96 23.67 -0.73
N ARG A 18 11.81 24.32 -0.95
CA ARG A 18 10.50 23.67 -1.03
C ARG A 18 10.65 22.51 -2.02
N GLN A 19 10.52 21.29 -1.56
CA GLN A 19 10.49 20.11 -2.43
C GLN A 19 9.24 20.23 -3.29
N VAL A 20 9.39 20.75 -4.51
CA VAL A 20 8.32 20.83 -5.49
C VAL A 20 8.14 19.40 -5.99
N GLU A 21 7.19 18.67 -5.40
CA GLU A 21 6.92 17.31 -5.84
C GLU A 21 6.48 17.34 -7.31
N PRO A 22 7.10 16.53 -8.18
CA PRO A 22 6.68 16.40 -9.57
C PRO A 22 5.17 16.11 -9.62
N ASN A 23 4.46 16.69 -10.57
CA ASN A 23 3.04 16.43 -10.76
C ASN A 23 2.82 15.12 -11.54
N GLY A 24 1.64 14.50 -11.36
CA GLY A 24 1.26 13.27 -12.06
C GLY A 24 1.89 12.00 -11.47
N LEU A 25 2.04 10.97 -12.31
CA LEU A 25 2.49 9.62 -11.89
C LEU A 25 3.88 9.62 -11.24
N VAL A 26 4.81 10.43 -11.76
CA VAL A 26 6.17 10.53 -11.23
C VAL A 26 6.16 11.01 -9.78
N GLY A 27 5.35 12.02 -9.47
CA GLY A 27 5.19 12.53 -8.10
C GLY A 27 4.69 11.49 -7.12
N TRP A 28 3.74 10.65 -7.54
CA TRP A 28 3.22 9.58 -6.69
C TRP A 28 4.23 8.44 -6.52
N LEU A 29 5.01 8.10 -7.55
CA LEU A 29 6.02 7.05 -7.46
C LEU A 29 7.26 7.46 -6.66
N THR A 30 7.61 8.74 -6.68
CA THR A 30 8.79 9.28 -5.98
C THR A 30 8.43 10.07 -4.71
N THR A 31 7.20 9.93 -4.22
CA THR A 31 6.72 10.64 -3.02
C THR A 31 7.49 10.23 -1.78
N VAL A 32 7.77 11.20 -0.90
CA VAL A 32 8.31 10.96 0.45
C VAL A 32 7.26 11.15 1.55
N ASP A 33 6.08 11.69 1.21
CA ASP A 33 4.99 11.90 2.16
C ASP A 33 4.41 10.55 2.66
N HIS A 34 4.49 10.35 3.98
CA HIS A 34 4.00 9.15 4.68
C HIS A 34 2.49 8.87 4.43
N LYS A 35 1.68 9.91 4.15
CA LYS A 35 0.26 9.78 3.83
C LYS A 35 0.07 9.21 2.43
N ARG A 36 0.81 9.73 1.44
CA ARG A 36 0.76 9.24 0.06
C ARG A 36 1.27 7.81 -0.02
N ILE A 37 2.36 7.50 0.68
CA ILE A 37 2.88 6.13 0.81
C ILE A 37 1.82 5.22 1.44
N GLY A 38 1.19 5.64 2.54
CA GLY A 38 0.11 4.88 3.17
C GLY A 38 -1.04 4.56 2.21
N ILE A 39 -1.46 5.53 1.39
CA ILE A 39 -2.51 5.33 0.36
C ILE A 39 -2.05 4.35 -0.71
N LEU A 40 -0.81 4.44 -1.21
CA LEU A 40 -0.28 3.54 -2.24
C LEU A 40 -0.25 2.08 -1.75
N TYR A 41 0.19 1.85 -0.51
CA TYR A 41 0.15 0.52 0.11
C TYR A 41 -1.29 0.03 0.26
N GLY A 42 -2.22 0.88 0.72
CA GLY A 42 -3.63 0.52 0.89
C GLY A 42 -4.31 0.14 -0.43
N VAL A 43 -4.11 0.91 -1.50
CA VAL A 43 -4.65 0.61 -2.84
C VAL A 43 -4.07 -0.68 -3.38
N THR A 44 -2.75 -0.89 -3.24
CA THR A 44 -2.09 -2.12 -3.67
C THR A 44 -2.64 -3.34 -2.94
N ALA A 45 -2.81 -3.24 -1.61
CA ALA A 45 -3.40 -4.30 -0.79
C ALA A 45 -4.85 -4.62 -1.21
N LEU A 46 -5.66 -3.61 -1.55
CA LEU A 46 -7.03 -3.82 -2.04
C LEU A 46 -7.08 -4.57 -3.38
N ILE A 47 -6.16 -4.27 -4.30
CA ILE A 47 -6.07 -5.00 -5.58
C ILE A 47 -5.74 -6.47 -5.33
N TRP A 48 -4.74 -6.74 -4.49
CA TRP A 48 -4.36 -8.13 -4.14
C TRP A 48 -5.42 -8.83 -3.30
N PHE A 49 -6.21 -8.11 -2.50
CA PHE A 49 -7.32 -8.67 -1.76
C PHE A 49 -8.39 -9.25 -2.69
N ILE A 50 -8.66 -8.57 -3.82
CA ILE A 50 -9.57 -9.11 -4.84
C ILE A 50 -8.98 -10.39 -5.44
N VAL A 51 -7.70 -10.38 -5.82
CA VAL A 51 -7.03 -11.56 -6.41
C VAL A 51 -7.05 -12.74 -5.46
N GLY A 52 -6.58 -12.55 -4.21
CA GLY A 52 -6.60 -13.62 -3.21
C GLY A 52 -8.04 -14.05 -2.84
N GLY A 53 -9.01 -13.14 -2.92
CA GLY A 53 -10.43 -13.45 -2.76
C GLY A 53 -10.96 -14.34 -3.87
N LEU A 54 -10.55 -14.13 -5.12
CA LEU A 54 -10.87 -15.01 -6.25
C LEU A 54 -10.25 -16.40 -6.09
N GLU A 55 -8.99 -16.48 -5.63
CA GLU A 55 -8.34 -17.76 -5.31
C GLU A 55 -9.11 -18.52 -4.22
N ALA A 56 -9.54 -17.83 -3.17
CA ALA A 56 -10.38 -18.42 -2.12
C ALA A 56 -11.74 -18.90 -2.65
N LEU A 57 -12.36 -18.14 -3.55
CA LEU A 57 -13.62 -18.54 -4.18
C LEU A 57 -13.43 -19.78 -5.04
N ALA A 58 -12.33 -19.90 -5.79
CA ALA A 58 -12.04 -21.11 -6.57
C ALA A 58 -11.90 -22.35 -5.68
N ILE A 59 -11.17 -22.24 -4.56
CA ILE A 59 -11.05 -23.28 -3.54
C ILE A 59 -12.43 -23.65 -2.97
N ARG A 60 -13.26 -22.65 -2.67
CA ARG A 60 -14.61 -22.88 -2.11
C ARG A 60 -15.57 -23.53 -3.11
N VAL A 61 -15.49 -23.17 -4.40
CA VAL A 61 -16.26 -23.82 -5.46
C VAL A 61 -15.85 -25.29 -5.57
N GLN A 62 -14.56 -25.60 -5.53
CA GLN A 62 -14.09 -26.99 -5.56
C GLN A 62 -14.63 -27.85 -4.40
N LEU A 63 -14.90 -27.26 -3.23
CA LEU A 63 -15.43 -27.96 -2.05
C LEU A 63 -16.97 -27.96 -1.98
N HIS A 64 -17.67 -27.46 -3.00
CA HIS A 64 -19.11 -27.26 -2.91
C HIS A 64 -19.94 -28.56 -2.99
N ARG A 65 -19.40 -29.64 -3.57
CA ARG A 65 -19.93 -31.01 -3.46
C ARG A 65 -18.80 -31.98 -3.13
N PRO A 66 -19.07 -33.04 -2.34
CA PRO A 66 -18.12 -34.12 -2.15
C PRO A 66 -17.79 -34.78 -3.51
N GLU A 67 -16.51 -35.12 -3.71
CA GLU A 67 -15.97 -35.83 -4.89
C GLU A 67 -15.91 -35.06 -6.22
N MET A 68 -16.10 -33.74 -6.22
CA MET A 68 -15.84 -32.95 -7.43
C MET A 68 -14.38 -33.08 -7.87
N ARG A 69 -14.13 -33.72 -9.01
CA ARG A 69 -12.79 -33.82 -9.62
C ARG A 69 -12.69 -33.15 -10.99
N ASP A 70 -13.82 -32.72 -11.54
CA ASP A 70 -13.90 -32.17 -12.89
C ASP A 70 -13.50 -30.68 -12.97
N PHE A 71 -13.56 -29.94 -11.86
CA PHE A 71 -13.27 -28.50 -11.84
C PHE A 71 -11.78 -28.21 -11.65
N ILE A 72 -11.15 -28.73 -10.59
CA ILE A 72 -9.72 -28.53 -10.30
C ILE A 72 -9.08 -29.87 -9.87
N THR A 73 -7.90 -30.18 -10.41
CA THR A 73 -7.15 -31.38 -10.00
C THR A 73 -6.55 -31.22 -8.60
N PRO A 74 -6.29 -32.31 -7.85
CA PRO A 74 -5.72 -32.22 -6.50
C PRO A 74 -4.38 -31.47 -6.43
N GLU A 75 -3.55 -31.60 -7.47
CA GLU A 75 -2.28 -30.88 -7.61
C GLU A 75 -2.51 -29.36 -7.64
N VAL A 76 -3.40 -28.90 -8.52
CA VAL A 76 -3.71 -27.47 -8.70
C VAL A 76 -4.42 -26.91 -7.47
N TYR A 77 -5.25 -27.70 -6.78
CA TYR A 77 -5.86 -27.30 -5.52
C TYR A 77 -4.82 -26.96 -4.45
N ASN A 78 -3.82 -27.82 -4.29
CA ASN A 78 -2.74 -27.60 -3.31
C ASN A 78 -1.92 -26.36 -3.67
N GLN A 79 -1.63 -26.16 -4.96
CA GLN A 79 -0.93 -24.96 -5.44
C GLN A 79 -1.75 -23.68 -5.17
N LEU A 80 -3.04 -23.68 -5.49
CA LEU A 80 -3.95 -22.56 -5.24
C LEU A 80 -4.07 -22.26 -3.74
N PHE A 81 -4.13 -23.29 -2.88
CA PHE A 81 -4.18 -23.09 -1.44
C PHE A 81 -2.91 -22.42 -0.91
N THR A 82 -1.73 -22.87 -1.37
CA THR A 82 -0.46 -22.24 -1.01
C THR A 82 -0.37 -20.80 -1.53
N MET A 83 -0.75 -20.56 -2.79
CA MET A 83 -0.74 -19.22 -3.37
C MET A 83 -1.72 -18.27 -2.69
N HIS A 84 -2.92 -18.74 -2.34
CA HIS A 84 -3.87 -17.96 -1.56
C HIS A 84 -3.27 -17.51 -0.22
N GLY A 85 -2.62 -18.43 0.49
CA GLY A 85 -1.95 -18.13 1.76
C GLY A 85 -0.83 -17.09 1.60
N THR A 86 0.04 -17.24 0.60
CA THR A 86 1.14 -16.29 0.38
C THR A 86 0.63 -14.92 -0.08
N THR A 87 -0.35 -14.87 -0.99
CA THR A 87 -1.00 -13.64 -1.44
C THR A 87 -1.66 -12.90 -0.28
N MET A 88 -2.43 -13.59 0.57
CA MET A 88 -3.11 -12.94 1.70
C MET A 88 -2.13 -12.42 2.75
N ILE A 89 -1.12 -13.20 3.14
CA ILE A 89 -0.19 -12.75 4.19
C ILE A 89 0.74 -11.65 3.67
N PHE A 90 1.42 -11.87 2.54
CA PHE A 90 2.49 -10.97 2.10
C PHE A 90 2.00 -9.80 1.24
N LEU A 91 0.91 -9.97 0.48
CA LEU A 91 0.45 -8.94 -0.46
C LEU A 91 -0.79 -8.20 0.03
N VAL A 92 -1.50 -8.72 1.05
CA VAL A 92 -2.65 -8.05 1.66
C VAL A 92 -2.36 -7.63 3.10
N VAL A 93 -2.19 -8.58 4.03
CA VAL A 93 -2.09 -8.29 5.47
C VAL A 93 -0.90 -7.39 5.78
N MET A 94 0.29 -7.74 5.29
CA MET A 94 1.51 -6.97 5.55
C MET A 94 1.42 -5.54 4.95
N PRO A 95 1.10 -5.35 3.66
CA PRO A 95 0.90 -4.02 3.07
C PRO A 95 -0.20 -3.20 3.73
N LEU A 96 -1.32 -3.82 4.12
CA LEU A 96 -2.41 -3.12 4.79
C LEU A 96 -2.00 -2.63 6.19
N ALA A 97 -1.23 -3.43 6.92
CA ALA A 97 -0.65 -3.01 8.20
C ALA A 97 0.31 -1.84 8.00
N VAL A 98 1.21 -1.92 7.01
CA VAL A 98 2.13 -0.84 6.64
C VAL A 98 1.36 0.43 6.24
N ALA A 99 0.28 0.31 5.46
CA ALA A 99 -0.58 1.43 5.07
C ALA A 99 -1.15 2.14 6.30
N PHE A 100 -1.72 1.36 7.22
CA PHE A 100 -2.31 1.88 8.45
C PHE A 100 -1.28 2.60 9.32
N PHE A 101 -0.12 1.97 9.57
CA PHE A 101 0.90 2.56 10.42
C PHE A 101 1.55 3.79 9.80
N ASN A 102 1.85 3.78 8.50
CA ASN A 102 2.41 4.95 7.82
C ASN A 102 1.43 6.12 7.80
N PHE A 103 0.13 5.85 7.69
CA PHE A 103 -0.86 6.92 7.67
C PHE A 103 -1.11 7.51 9.07
N ILE A 104 -1.33 6.65 10.07
CA ILE A 104 -1.88 7.06 11.37
C ILE A 104 -0.79 7.40 12.40
N VAL A 105 0.30 6.65 12.47
CA VAL A 105 1.30 6.81 13.55
C VAL A 105 1.90 8.22 13.58
N PRO A 106 2.37 8.79 12.45
CA PRO A 106 2.92 10.16 12.46
C PRO A 106 1.88 11.21 12.88
N LEU A 107 0.62 11.00 12.48
CA LEU A 107 -0.49 11.89 12.87
C LEU A 107 -0.79 11.82 14.37
N GLN A 108 -0.72 10.64 14.98
CA GLN A 108 -0.96 10.46 16.41
C GLN A 108 0.12 11.09 17.29
N ILE A 109 1.38 11.07 16.84
CA ILE A 109 2.51 11.65 17.57
C ILE A 109 2.79 13.11 17.20
N GLY A 110 2.05 13.67 16.24
CA GLY A 110 2.24 15.05 15.77
C GLY A 110 3.56 15.29 15.00
N ALA A 111 4.13 14.24 14.42
CA ALA A 111 5.35 14.32 13.62
C ALA A 111 5.04 14.72 12.16
N ARG A 112 6.02 15.34 11.49
CA ARG A 112 5.97 15.69 10.07
C ARG A 112 6.96 14.86 9.28
#